data_AF-A0A917RA30-F1
#
_entry.id   AF-A0A917RA30-F1
#
_cell.length_a   1.000
_cell.length_b   1.000
_cell.length_c   1.000
_cell.angle_alpha   90.00
_cell.angle_beta   90.00
_cell.angle_gamma   90.00
#
_symmetry.space_group_name_H-M   'P 1'
#
loop_
_entity.id
_entity.type
_entity.pdbx_description
1 polymer ?
#
loop_
_entity_poly.entity_id
_entity_poly.type
_entity_poly.pdbx_seq_one_letter_code
_entity_poly.pdbx_strand_id
1 'polypeptide(L)' 'MSVKQYVITDEQWPHVRTIWDYHQMHHDLRRCDVAIALGSHDLGVAGPAAELYHVGWFPLLVFSGATVPAAR' A
#
# COMPACT_ATOMS: atom_id res chain seq x y z
N MET A 1 -11.69 -24.07 7.95
CA MET A 1 -10.95 -23.22 8.91
C MET A 1 -11.89 -22.12 9.35
N SER A 2 -12.17 -22.00 10.65
CA SER A 2 -13.05 -20.94 11.18
C SER A 2 -12.23 -19.65 11.34
N VAL A 3 -12.59 -18.61 10.61
CA VAL A 3 -11.97 -17.28 10.77
C VAL A 3 -12.47 -16.71 12.08
N LYS A 4 -11.58 -16.52 13.06
CA LYS A 4 -11.91 -15.76 14.27
C LYS A 4 -12.05 -14.29 13.86
N GLN A 5 -13.29 -13.81 13.80
CA GLN A 5 -13.57 -12.40 13.60
C GLN A 5 -13.48 -11.70 14.96
N TYR A 6 -12.46 -10.87 15.14
CA TYR A 6 -12.32 -10.03 16.33
C TYR A 6 -13.11 -8.74 16.12
N VAL A 7 -13.97 -8.40 17.08
CA VAL A 7 -14.68 -7.11 17.10
C VAL A 7 -13.75 -6.07 17.71
N ILE A 8 -13.50 -4.98 16.99
CA ILE A 8 -12.71 -3.83 17.48
C ILE A 8 -13.58 -3.07 18.50
N THR A 9 -13.08 -2.91 19.72
CA THR A 9 -13.79 -2.18 20.78
C THR A 9 -13.68 -0.67 20.59
N ASP A 10 -14.60 0.09 21.21
CA ASP A 10 -14.55 1.57 21.22
C ASP A 10 -13.22 2.12 21.77
N GLU A 11 -12.61 1.41 22.73
CA GLU A 11 -11.29 1.74 23.28
C GLU A 11 -10.15 1.46 22.29
N GLN A 12 -10.27 0.44 21.43
CA GLN A 12 -9.23 0.08 20.46
C GLN A 12 -9.18 1.03 19.26
N TRP A 13 -10.30 1.62 18.86
CA TRP A 13 -10.39 2.49 17.69
C TRP A 13 -9.40 3.67 17.70
N PRO A 14 -9.26 4.45 18.78
CA PRO A 14 -8.25 5.50 18.87
C PRO A 14 -6.82 4.98 18.68
N HIS A 15 -6.48 3.83 19.26
CA HIS A 15 -5.14 3.26 19.16
C HIS A 15 -4.80 2.80 17.73
N VAL A 16 -5.75 2.14 17.06
CA VAL A 16 -5.59 1.76 15.65
C VAL A 16 -5.43 3.00 14.78
N ARG A 17 -6.19 4.07 15.05
CA ARG A 17 -6.07 5.34 14.33
C ARG A 17 -4.68 5.96 14.52
N THR A 18 -4.12 5.99 15.73
CA THR A 18 -2.74 6.47 15.96
C THR A 18 -1.72 5.71 15.10
N ILE A 19 -1.83 4.38 15.05
CA ILE A 19 -0.93 3.56 14.23
C ILE A 19 -1.13 3.86 12.74
N TRP A 20 -2.39 3.95 12.29
CA TRP A 20 -2.72 4.27 10.90
C TRP A 20 -2.15 5.62 10.47
N ASP A 21 -2.40 6.66 11.26
CA ASP A 21 -1.95 8.01 10.98
C ASP A 21 -0.42 8.09 10.93
N TYR A 22 0.28 7.34 11.79
CA TYR A 22 1.75 7.21 11.74
C TYR A 22 2.26 6.59 10.42
N HIS A 23 1.53 5.63 9.84
CA HIS A 23 1.93 5.00 8.57
C HIS A 23 1.68 5.90 7.35
N GLN A 24 0.86 6.96 7.48
CA GLN A 24 0.64 7.91 6.40
C GLN A 24 1.86 8.83 6.26
N MET A 25 2.60 8.69 5.16
CA MET A 25 3.79 9.53 4.92
C MET A 25 3.47 10.96 4.47
N HIS A 26 2.22 11.23 4.07
CA HIS A 26 1.77 12.54 3.58
C HIS A 26 2.65 13.13 2.46
N HIS A 27 3.23 12.28 1.61
CA HIS A 27 4.03 12.72 0.49
C HIS A 27 3.14 13.23 -0.63
N ASP A 28 3.43 14.44 -1.10
CA ASP A 28 2.85 14.95 -2.34
C ASP A 28 3.33 14.12 -3.53
N LEU A 29 2.41 13.93 -4.48
CA LEU A 29 2.72 13.24 -5.71
C LEU A 29 3.65 14.09 -6.58
N ARG A 30 4.74 13.47 -7.05
CA ARG A 30 5.76 14.13 -7.89
C ARG A 30 6.01 13.31 -9.13
N ARG A 31 6.20 14.00 -10.26
CA ARG A 31 6.69 13.36 -11.48
C ARG A 31 8.12 12.85 -11.26
N CYS A 32 8.41 11.68 -11.83
CA CYS A 32 9.73 11.07 -11.77
C CYS A 32 9.99 10.28 -13.06
N ASP A 33 11.25 9.92 -13.29
CA ASP A 33 11.63 9.14 -14.47
C ASP A 33 11.21 7.67 -14.34
N VAL A 34 11.18 7.14 -13.11
CA VAL A 34 10.82 5.75 -12.82
C VAL A 34 10.04 5.68 -11.52
N ALA A 35 8.94 4.92 -11.52
CA ALA A 35 8.23 4.50 -10.31
C ALA A 35 8.43 3.02 -10.05
N ILE A 36 8.49 2.63 -8.76
CA ILE A 36 8.60 1.24 -8.32
C ILE A 36 7.36 0.89 -7.51
N ALA A 37 6.54 -0.02 -8.04
CA ALA A 37 5.43 -0.63 -7.32
C ALA A 37 5.93 -1.91 -6.62
N LEU A 38 5.96 -1.88 -5.29
CA LEU A 38 6.34 -3.03 -4.49
C LEU A 38 5.25 -4.11 -4.57
N GLY A 39 5.65 -5.34 -4.83
CA GLY A 39 4.77 -6.49 -4.95
C GLY A 39 4.04 -6.73 -3.63
N SER A 40 2.72 -6.78 -3.71
CA SER A 40 1.83 -6.99 -2.58
C SER A 40 0.65 -7.87 -3.00
N HIS A 41 0.03 -8.54 -2.04
CA HIS A 41 -1.28 -9.17 -2.23
C HIS A 41 -2.42 -8.15 -2.20
N ASP A 42 -2.13 -6.93 -1.75
CA ASP A 42 -3.05 -5.81 -1.75
C ASP A 42 -3.07 -5.11 -3.10
N LEU A 43 -4.22 -5.12 -3.76
CA LEU A 43 -4.45 -4.41 -5.02
C LEU A 43 -4.31 -2.89 -4.88
N GLY A 44 -4.38 -2.36 -3.66
CA GLY A 44 -4.13 -0.96 -3.33
C GLY A 44 -2.73 -0.45 -3.66
N VAL A 45 -1.77 -1.34 -3.99
CA VAL A 45 -0.47 -0.92 -4.51
C VAL A 45 -0.46 -0.89 -6.04
N ALA A 46 -0.91 -1.97 -6.68
CA ALA A 46 -0.82 -2.12 -8.13
C ALA A 46 -1.81 -1.22 -8.89
N GLY A 47 -3.04 -1.05 -8.38
CA GLY A 47 -4.07 -0.24 -9.00
C GLY A 47 -3.67 1.23 -9.16
N PRO A 48 -3.39 1.94 -8.05
CA PRO A 48 -2.97 3.34 -8.12
C PRO A 48 -1.68 3.55 -8.92
N ALA A 49 -0.71 2.64 -8.85
CA ALA A 49 0.50 2.73 -9.65
C ALA A 49 0.21 2.67 -11.16
N ALA A 50 -0.69 1.79 -11.59
CA ALA A 50 -1.11 1.69 -12.99
C ALA A 50 -1.89 2.94 -13.45
N GLU A 51 -2.80 3.47 -12.62
CA GLU A 51 -3.53 4.69 -12.94
C GLU A 51 -2.58 5.88 -13.15
N LEU A 52 -1.61 6.07 -12.25
CA LEU A 52 -0.62 7.13 -12.35
C LEU A 52 0.29 6.99 -13.58
N TYR A 53 0.64 5.75 -13.95
CA TYR A 53 1.35 5.46 -15.19
C TYR A 53 0.54 5.87 -16.42
N HIS A 54 -0.74 5.48 -16.49
CA HIS A 54 -1.60 5.75 -17.63
C HIS A 54 -1.88 7.24 -17.85
N VAL A 55 -1.91 8.04 -16.78
CA VAL A 55 -2.06 9.50 -16.88
C VAL A 55 -0.72 10.24 -16.96
N GLY A 56 0.39 9.52 -17.12
CA GLY A 56 1.69 10.07 -17.52
C GLY A 56 2.51 10.71 -16.40
N TRP A 57 2.33 10.28 -15.14
CA TRP A 57 3.15 10.79 -14.03
C TRP A 57 4.61 10.36 -14.10
N PHE A 58 4.87 9.20 -14.70
CA PHE A 58 6.20 8.64 -14.91
C PHE A 58 6.21 7.80 -16.19
N PRO A 59 7.28 7.84 -16.99
CA PRO A 59 7.36 7.12 -18.26
C PRO A 59 7.69 5.64 -18.10
N LEU A 60 8.15 5.21 -16.92
CA LEU A 60 8.48 3.81 -16.62
C LEU A 60 7.91 3.39 -15.25
N LEU A 61 7.23 2.24 -15.22
CA LEU A 61 6.73 1.58 -14.02
C LEU A 61 7.40 0.22 -13.87
N VAL A 62 8.06 -0.02 -12.74
CA VAL A 62 8.69 -1.30 -12.39
C VAL A 62 7.90 -1.96 -11.28
N PHE A 63 7.54 -3.23 -11.46
CA PHE A 63 6.99 -4.06 -10.39
C PHE A 63 8.09 -4.93 -9.79
N SER A 64 8.27 -4.87 -8.47
CA SER A 64 9.25 -5.70 -7.77
C SER A 64 8.58 -6.63 -6.78
N GLY A 65 8.65 -7.95 -6.99
CA GLY A 65 8.06 -8.92 -6.08
C GLY A 65 8.81 -10.25 -6.12
N ALA A 66 8.52 -11.11 -5.14
CA ALA A 66 9.04 -12.47 -5.09
C ALA A 66 7.89 -13.44 -4.80
N THR A 67 8.07 -14.72 -5.15
CA THR A 67 7.15 -15.81 -4.83
C THR A 67 7.31 -16.36 -3.41
N VAL A 68 8.09 -15.68 -2.56
CA VAL A 68 8.33 -16.04 -1.15
C VAL A 68 7.61 -15.05 -0.21
N PRO A 69 7.24 -15.45 1.02
CA PRO A 69 6.53 -14.58 1.95
C PRO A 69 7.28 -13.27 2.22
N ALA A 70 6.54 -12.16 2.24
CA ALA A 70 7.07 -10.80 2.40
C ALA A 70 7.70 -10.53 3.79
N ALA A 71 7.46 -11.40 4.77
CA ALA A 71 8.08 -11.37 6.08
C ALA A 71 8.46 -12.80 6.50
N ARG A 72 9.65 -12.94 7.08
CA ARG A 72 10.00 -14.11 7.90
C ARG A 72 9.60 -13.84 9.34
#